data_AF-R9APF1-F1
#
_entry.id   AF-R9APF1-F1
#
_cell.length_a   1.000
_cell.length_b   1.000
_cell.length_c   1.000
_cell.angle_alpha   90.00
_cell.angle_beta   90.00
_cell.angle_gamma   90.00
#
_symmetry.space_group_name_H-M   'P 1'
#
loop_
_entity.id
_entity.type
_entity.pdbx_description
1 polymer ?
#
loop_
_entity_poly.entity_id
_entity_poly.type
_entity_poly.pdbx_seq_one_letter_code
_entity_poly.pdbx_strand_id
1 'polypeptide(L)' 'MSSTVFRPFRFLHRMAHEQPVYLWSFGIGLAGPVMVLVVPEIRKSFFNWKPADRLPTSYPLPNRERRLVAGFEDSQDNQ' A
#
# COMPACT_ATOMS: atom_id res chain seq x y z
N MET A 1 18.13 -24.47 -36.03
CA MET A 1 18.40 -23.55 -34.89
C MET A 1 17.59 -24.01 -33.68
N SER A 2 18.25 -24.45 -32.60
CA SER A 2 17.58 -24.86 -31.36
C SER A 2 17.02 -23.62 -30.67
N SER A 3 15.70 -23.50 -30.61
CA SER A 3 15.01 -22.37 -30.00
C SER A 3 15.00 -22.48 -28.47
N THR A 4 16.13 -22.15 -27.85
CA THR A 4 16.28 -22.12 -26.38
C THR A 4 15.23 -21.22 -25.70
N VAL A 5 14.74 -20.20 -26.41
CA VAL A 5 13.73 -19.23 -25.93
C VAL A 5 12.36 -19.86 -25.66
N PHE A 6 11.95 -20.91 -26.37
CA PHE A 6 10.64 -21.56 -26.18
C PHE A 6 10.68 -22.79 -25.25
N ARG A 7 11.88 -23.23 -24.86
CA ARG A 7 12.06 -24.33 -23.89
C ARG A 7 11.36 -24.09 -22.55
N PRO A 8 11.43 -22.89 -21.92
CA PRO A 8 10.70 -22.66 -20.67
C PRO A 8 9.18 -22.75 -20.84
N PHE A 9 8.63 -22.27 -21.95
CA PHE A 9 7.19 -22.32 -22.21
C PHE A 9 6.69 -23.76 -22.32
N ARG A 10 7.42 -24.63 -23.04
CA ARG A 10 7.10 -26.06 -23.12
C ARG A 10 7.25 -26.77 -21.76
N PHE A 11 8.21 -26.35 -20.94
CA PHE A 11 8.37 -26.87 -19.58
C PHE A 11 7.21 -26.47 -18.67
N LEU A 12 6.80 -25.20 -18.64
CA LEU A 12 5.64 -24.75 -17.86
C LEU A 12 4.36 -25.46 -18.32
N HIS A 13 4.14 -25.62 -19.63
CA HIS A 13 3.00 -26.36 -20.16
C HIS A 13 2.97 -27.81 -19.65
N ARG A 14 4.12 -28.50 -19.65
CA ARG A 14 4.22 -29.86 -19.10
C ARG A 14 3.93 -29.88 -17.59
N MET A 15 4.50 -28.95 -16.83
CA MET A 15 4.27 -28.84 -15.39
C MET A 15 2.80 -28.57 -15.05
N ALA A 16 2.08 -27.82 -15.90
CA ALA A 16 0.65 -27.56 -15.73
C ALA A 16 -0.20 -28.84 -15.79
N HIS A 17 0.21 -29.83 -16.58
CA HIS A 17 -0.50 -31.11 -16.72
C HIS A 17 0.01 -32.20 -15.76
N GLU A 18 1.34 -32.33 -15.62
CA GLU A 18 1.94 -33.41 -14.82
C GLU A 18 1.92 -33.11 -13.31
N GLN A 19 2.13 -31.86 -12.92
CA GLN A 19 2.21 -31.45 -11.52
C GLN A 19 1.58 -30.07 -11.27
N PRO A 20 0.24 -29.94 -11.44
CA PRO A 20 -0.45 -28.65 -11.41
C PRO A 20 -0.27 -27.90 -10.08
N VAL A 21 -0.20 -28.64 -8.96
CA VAL A 21 -0.14 -28.03 -7.62
C VAL A 21 1.07 -27.13 -7.46
N TYR A 22 2.26 -27.57 -7.88
CA TYR A 22 3.48 -26.76 -7.73
C TYR A 22 3.45 -25.52 -8.60
N LEU A 23 3.02 -25.66 -9.86
CA LEU A 23 2.98 -24.55 -10.81
C LEU A 23 2.03 -23.44 -10.34
N TRP A 24 0.80 -23.80 -9.97
CA TRP A 24 -0.21 -22.83 -9.60
C TRP A 24 0.02 -22.25 -8.21
N SER A 25 0.54 -23.04 -7.25
CA SER A 25 0.88 -22.51 -5.92
C SER A 25 1.97 -21.44 -6.01
N PHE A 26 3.03 -21.70 -6.78
CA PHE A 26 4.08 -20.71 -6.99
C PHE A 26 3.59 -19.53 -7.83
N GLY A 27 2.83 -19.79 -8.90
CA GLY A 27 2.30 -18.74 -9.76
C GLY A 27 1.39 -17.75 -9.02
N ILE A 28 0.44 -18.25 -8.23
CA ILE A 28 -0.46 -17.42 -7.42
C ILE A 28 0.31 -16.75 -6.28
N GLY A 29 1.23 -17.48 -5.62
CA GLY A 29 2.08 -16.94 -4.57
C GLY A 29 2.95 -15.78 -5.05
N LEU A 30 3.47 -15.85 -6.28
CA LEU A 30 4.29 -14.80 -6.89
C LEU A 30 3.44 -13.65 -7.45
N ALA A 31 2.22 -13.92 -7.90
CA ALA A 31 1.32 -12.90 -8.42
C ALA A 31 1.05 -11.77 -7.40
N GLY A 32 0.90 -12.10 -6.11
CA GLY A 32 0.68 -11.11 -5.05
C GLY A 32 1.80 -10.06 -4.94
N PRO A 33 3.06 -10.46 -4.67
CA PRO A 33 4.20 -9.54 -4.63
C PRO A 33 4.38 -8.73 -5.92
N VAL A 34 4.19 -9.35 -7.09
CA VAL A 34 4.26 -8.63 -8.38
C VAL A 34 3.18 -7.55 -8.45
N MET A 35 1.94 -7.85 -8.05
CA MET A 35 0.87 -6.87 -8.03
C MET A 35 1.14 -5.73 -7.04
N VAL A 36 1.73 -6.00 -5.87
CA VAL A 36 2.10 -4.95 -4.90
C VAL A 36 3.08 -3.95 -5.50
N LEU A 37 3.99 -4.40 -6.37
CA LEU A 37 4.95 -3.52 -7.02
C LEU A 37 4.36 -2.79 -8.24
N VAL A 38 3.56 -3.48 -9.05
CA VAL A 38 3.09 -2.98 -10.35
C VAL A 38 1.81 -2.13 -10.21
N VAL A 39 0.85 -2.58 -9.39
CA VAL A 39 -0.48 -1.94 -9.30
C VAL A 39 -0.42 -0.50 -8.79
N PRO A 40 0.38 -0.12 -7.76
CA PRO A 40 0.40 1.25 -7.27
C PRO A 40 0.85 2.26 -8.33
N GLU A 41 1.86 1.93 -9.13
CA GLU A 41 2.38 2.84 -10.15
C GLU A 41 1.40 3.01 -11.31
N ILE A 42 0.73 1.93 -11.73
CA ILE A 42 -0.37 2.00 -12.69
C ILE A 42 -1.53 2.82 -12.12
N ARG A 43 -1.89 2.60 -10.86
CA ARG A 43 -3.02 3.26 -10.20
C ARG A 43 -2.81 4.77 -10.07
N LYS A 44 -1.61 5.22 -9.68
CA LYS A 44 -1.28 6.65 -9.57
C LYS A 44 -1.25 7.32 -10.94
N SER A 45 -0.63 6.68 -11.93
CA SER A 45 -0.34 7.31 -13.24
C SER A 45 -1.57 7.37 -14.16
N PHE A 46 -2.37 6.30 -14.22
CA PHE A 46 -3.49 6.22 -15.16
C PHE A 46 -4.83 6.67 -14.57
N PHE A 47 -5.02 6.50 -13.26
CA PHE A 47 -6.30 6.77 -12.60
C PHE A 47 -6.28 8.01 -11.71
N ASN A 48 -5.17 8.77 -11.71
CA ASN A 48 -4.95 9.96 -10.88
C ASN A 48 -5.31 9.74 -9.40
N TRP A 49 -5.11 8.52 -8.92
CA TRP A 49 -5.47 8.11 -7.58
C TRP A 49 -4.43 8.65 -6.60
N LYS A 50 -4.89 9.36 -5.56
CA LYS A 50 -4.05 9.83 -4.47
C LYS A 50 -4.30 8.96 -3.22
N PRO A 51 -3.24 8.55 -2.51
CA PRO A 51 -3.42 7.88 -1.23
C PRO A 51 -4.15 8.82 -0.27
N ALA A 52 -4.97 8.24 0.61
CA ALA A 52 -5.64 9.01 1.66
C ALA A 52 -4.60 9.61 2.61
N ASP A 53 -4.86 10.83 3.07
CA ASP A 53 -4.03 11.47 4.08
C ASP A 53 -4.06 10.66 5.38
N ARG A 54 -2.95 10.69 6.12
CA ARG A 54 -2.83 9.97 7.37
C ARG A 54 -3.78 10.57 8.41
N LEU A 55 -4.66 9.75 8.96
CA LEU A 55 -5.51 10.16 10.07
C LEU A 55 -4.66 10.56 11.29
N PRO A 56 -5.02 11.64 12.00
CA PRO A 56 -4.31 12.04 13.20
C PRO A 56 -4.51 10.98 14.29
N THR A 57 -3.40 10.46 14.84
CA THR A 57 -3.43 9.50 15.95
C THR A 57 -3.50 10.18 17.32
N SER A 58 -3.27 11.49 17.38
CA SER A 58 -3.28 12.29 18.59
C SER A 58 -3.92 13.64 18.31
N TYR A 59 -4.26 14.37 19.38
CA TYR A 59 -4.73 15.75 19.25
C TYR A 59 -3.69 16.58 18.47
N PRO A 60 -4.10 17.31 17.41
CA PRO A 60 -3.18 18.09 16.60
C PRO A 60 -2.73 19.31 17.41
N LEU A 61 -1.57 19.19 18.06
CA LEU A 61 -1.00 20.29 18.81
C LEU A 61 -0.41 21.31 17.82
N PRO A 62 -0.85 22.59 17.86
CA PRO A 62 -0.29 23.59 16.97
C PRO A 62 1.16 23.88 17.37
N ASN A 63 2.06 23.90 16.39
CA ASN A 63 3.46 24.29 16.59
C ASN A 63 3.58 25.82 16.66
N ARG A 64 3.07 26.41 17.73
CA ARG A 64 3.13 27.84 18.00
C ARG A 64 3.47 28.11 19.46
N GLU A 65 4.10 29.25 19.73
CA GLU A 65 4.36 29.69 21.11
C GLU A 65 3.06 29.90 21.90
N ARG A 66 3.16 29.74 23.22
CA ARG A 66 2.04 29.97 24.12
C ARG A 66 1.65 31.45 24.07
N ARG A 67 0.36 31.70 23.87
CA ARG A 67 -0.22 33.05 23.94
C ARG A 67 -1.04 33.14 25.23
N LEU A 68 -0.88 34.23 25.97
CA LEU A 68 -1.75 34.54 27.11
C LEU A 68 -3.20 34.67 26.59
N VAL A 69 -4.12 33.95 27.23
CA VAL A 69 -5.55 33.95 26.91
C VAL A 69 -6.27 34.56 28.11
N ALA A 70 -7.28 35.39 27.86
CA ALA A 70 -8.15 35.97 28.88
C ALA A 70 -9.63 35.69 28.55
N GLY A 71 -10.52 35.76 29.55
CA GLY A 71 -11.98 35.68 29.38
C GLY A 71 -12.69 34.50 30.04
N PHE A 72 -11.98 33.69 30.82
CA PHE A 72 -12.54 32.59 31.63
C PHE A 72 -11.96 32.59 33.05
N GLU A 73 -11.50 33.75 33.53
CA GLU A 73 -11.06 33.93 34.90
C GLU A 73 -12.24 33.81 35.86
N ASP A 74 -12.01 33.16 37.01
CA ASP A 74 -13.04 33.05 38.04
C ASP A 74 -13.45 34.44 38.53
N SER A 75 -14.75 34.75 38.47
CA SER A 75 -15.31 35.96 39.06
C SER A 75 -14.98 35.96 40.56
N GLN A 76 -14.22 36.96 41.02
CA GLN A 76 -13.94 37.19 42.43
C GLN A 76 -15.19 37.73 43.15
N ASP A 77 -16.32 37.02 43.06
CA ASP A 77 -17.61 37.39 43.66
C ASP A 77 -17.87 36.51 44.90
N ASN A 78 -16.99 36.59 45.90
CA ASN A 78 -17.28 36.36 47.33
C ASN A 78 -15.99 36.45 48.19
N GLN A 79 -15.55 37.68 48.49
CA GLN A 79 -14.75 37.99 49.68
C GLN A 79 -15.47 39.06 50.49
#